data_AF-A0A938LN27-F1
#
_entry.id   AF-A0A938LN27-F1
#
_cell.length_a   1.000
_cell.length_b   1.000
_cell.length_c   1.000
_cell.angle_alpha   90.00
_cell.angle_beta   90.00
_cell.angle_gamma   90.00
#
_symmetry.space_group_name_H-M   'P 1'
#
loop_
_entity.id
_entity.type
_entity.pdbx_description
1 polymer ?
#
loop_
_entity_poly.entity_id
_entity_poly.type
_entity_poly.pdbx_seq_one_letter_code
_entity_poly.pdbx_strand_id
1 'polypeptide(L)'
;EQVVEQVYRRVQERTQNAGGTSGDDCGGAAPETVAVARLVSSDVERPTSRSTQPQDVTSRATATGHQSVPDERERWHRVKVPWYWVARFACRVFCATFFRLHVYGRENVPREGAYILAGNHQSYLDPVFCGVGIRRRLTFVARDTLFRYRLSGWLLHSVNAIPIERGRPDISAIKTFIARLRQGEAVCLYPEATRTNDGRIIPFKPGFGLLCRRAKAAVVPVLVDGAFECWPRHRKLFRPGRITIWYGKTLYPETLRTMSNEDLADHLTATLRQMQTECRLKQGKQPYDYGVKFEV
;
A
#
# COMPACT_ATOMS: atom_id res chain seq x y z
N GLU A 1 -4.79 8.84 21.17
CA GLU A 1 -3.76 7.95 21.76
C GLU A 1 -4.40 6.79 22.52
N GLN A 2 -5.38 7.05 23.40
CA GLN A 2 -6.10 6.02 24.16
C GLN A 2 -6.86 4.98 23.33
N VAL A 3 -7.46 5.31 22.18
CA VAL A 3 -8.15 4.33 21.32
C VAL A 3 -7.18 3.39 20.60
N VAL A 4 -6.04 3.92 20.14
CA VAL A 4 -4.96 3.11 19.57
C VAL A 4 -4.37 2.20 20.65
N GLU A 5 -4.21 2.71 21.86
CA GLU A 5 -3.82 1.93 23.04
C GLU A 5 -4.86 0.89 23.46
N GLN A 6 -6.17 1.17 23.36
CA GLN A 6 -7.23 0.20 23.65
C GLN A 6 -7.27 -0.91 22.61
N VAL A 7 -7.12 -0.59 21.32
CA VAL A 7 -6.95 -1.60 20.27
C VAL A 7 -5.66 -2.39 20.50
N TYR A 8 -4.57 -1.73 20.88
CA TYR A 8 -3.29 -2.37 21.21
C TYR A 8 -3.42 -3.32 22.40
N ARG A 9 -4.09 -2.92 23.49
CA ARG A 9 -4.42 -3.78 24.64
C ARG A 9 -5.29 -4.96 24.24
N ARG A 10 -6.34 -4.73 23.45
CA ARG A 10 -7.24 -5.79 22.99
C ARG A 10 -6.52 -6.81 22.09
N VAL A 11 -5.54 -6.36 21.30
CA VAL A 11 -4.65 -7.21 20.49
C VAL A 11 -3.67 -7.98 21.38
N GLN A 12 -3.09 -7.36 22.40
CA GLN A 12 -2.22 -8.02 23.38
C GLN A 12 -2.98 -9.05 24.24
N GLU A 13 -4.20 -8.74 24.66
CA GLU A 13 -5.08 -9.65 25.39
C GLU A 13 -5.49 -10.86 24.53
N ARG A 14 -5.75 -10.66 23.23
CA ARG A 14 -6.03 -11.76 22.29
C ARG A 14 -4.81 -12.65 22.05
N THR A 15 -3.61 -12.07 21.95
CA THR A 15 -2.37 -12.85 21.76
C THR A 15 -1.93 -13.58 23.03
N GLN A 16 -2.22 -13.05 24.21
CA GLN A 16 -2.00 -13.73 25.50
C GLN A 16 -3.03 -14.84 25.75
N ASN A 17 -4.31 -14.61 25.44
CA ASN A 17 -5.37 -15.62 25.59
C ASN A 17 -5.30 -16.74 24.54
N ALA A 18 -4.71 -16.50 23.36
CA ALA A 18 -4.44 -17.53 22.36
C ALA A 18 -3.29 -18.48 22.74
N GLY A 19 -2.54 -18.20 23.82
CA GLY A 19 -1.50 -19.07 24.37
C GLY A 19 -2.04 -20.21 25.25
N GLY A 20 -3.37 -20.35 25.39
CA GLY A 20 -3.98 -21.20 26.40
C GLY A 20 -5.25 -21.93 25.98
N THR A 21 -5.39 -22.39 24.74
CA THR A 21 -6.40 -23.42 24.40
C THR A 21 -5.90 -24.33 23.27
N SER A 22 -5.39 -25.50 23.65
CA SER A 22 -5.41 -26.70 22.83
C SER A 22 -6.86 -27.19 22.73
N GLY A 23 -7.41 -27.31 21.52
CA GLY A 23 -8.71 -27.91 21.31
C GLY A 23 -9.29 -27.56 19.95
N ASP A 24 -9.48 -28.59 19.13
CA ASP A 24 -10.08 -28.56 17.80
C ASP A 24 -11.38 -27.74 17.74
N ASP A 25 -11.46 -26.79 16.81
CA ASP A 25 -12.73 -26.53 16.11
C ASP A 25 -12.49 -25.82 14.77
N CYS A 26 -12.75 -26.54 13.68
CA CYS A 26 -12.72 -26.04 12.31
C CYS A 26 -14.04 -25.32 11.98
N GLY A 27 -14.02 -23.99 11.93
CA GLY A 27 -15.15 -23.16 11.53
C GLY A 27 -14.85 -22.27 10.31
N GLY A 28 -15.03 -22.82 9.10
CA GLY A 28 -15.42 -22.11 7.86
C GLY A 28 -14.72 -20.81 7.44
N ALA A 29 -13.49 -20.89 6.90
CA ALA A 29 -12.93 -19.82 6.08
C ALA A 29 -13.51 -19.87 4.64
N ALA A 30 -13.93 -18.71 4.11
CA ALA A 30 -14.39 -18.58 2.73
C ALA A 30 -13.35 -19.10 1.70
N PRO A 31 -13.79 -19.72 0.59
CA PRO A 31 -12.91 -20.48 -0.32
C PRO A 31 -11.78 -19.66 -0.97
N GLU A 32 -11.89 -18.33 -1.02
CA GLU A 32 -10.87 -17.44 -1.59
C GLU A 32 -9.63 -17.26 -0.68
N THR A 33 -9.79 -17.34 0.65
CA THR A 33 -8.68 -17.17 1.61
C THR A 33 -7.80 -18.41 1.68
N VAL A 34 -8.40 -19.59 1.49
CA VAL A 34 -7.72 -20.90 1.49
C VAL A 34 -6.91 -21.09 0.21
N ALA A 35 -7.36 -20.56 -0.93
CA ALA A 35 -6.64 -20.64 -2.20
C ALA A 35 -5.30 -19.88 -2.18
N VAL A 36 -5.26 -18.70 -1.53
CA VAL A 36 -4.03 -17.90 -1.38
C VAL A 36 -3.09 -18.50 -0.32
N ALA A 37 -3.61 -19.21 0.67
CA ALA A 37 -2.81 -19.88 1.71
C ALA A 37 -2.22 -21.22 1.23
N ARG A 38 -2.94 -22.02 0.42
CA ARG A 38 -2.48 -23.34 -0.05
C ARG A 38 -1.44 -23.27 -1.17
N LEU A 39 -1.53 -22.31 -2.09
CA LEU A 39 -0.63 -22.23 -3.26
C LEU A 39 0.71 -21.54 -2.98
N VAL A 40 0.92 -20.96 -1.79
CA VAL A 40 2.18 -20.30 -1.42
C VAL A 40 3.00 -21.13 -0.41
N SER A 41 2.50 -22.30 -0.02
CA SER A 41 3.17 -23.24 0.89
C SER A 41 3.97 -24.33 0.15
N SER A 42 3.93 -24.37 -1.19
CA SER A 42 4.58 -25.43 -1.98
C SER A 42 6.07 -25.21 -2.30
N ASP A 43 6.67 -24.08 -1.91
CA ASP A 43 8.08 -23.78 -2.24
C ASP A 43 8.97 -23.71 -0.99
N VAL A 44 8.82 -24.65 -0.06
CA VAL A 44 9.79 -24.89 1.02
C VAL A 44 10.05 -26.38 1.15
N GLU A 45 10.75 -26.96 0.20
CA GLU A 45 11.58 -28.15 0.46
C GLU A 45 13.05 -27.73 0.45
N ARG A 46 13.70 -27.88 1.60
CA ARG A 46 15.17 -27.74 1.75
C ARG A 46 15.82 -29.00 1.15
N PRO A 47 16.92 -28.90 0.39
CA PRO A 47 17.74 -30.07 0.12
C PRO A 47 18.58 -30.40 1.35
N THR A 48 18.45 -31.64 1.82
CA THR A 48 19.33 -32.28 2.80
C THR A 48 20.72 -32.52 2.19
N SER A 49 21.73 -32.42 3.04
CA SER A 49 23.13 -32.66 2.73
C SER A 49 23.40 -34.13 2.41
N ARG A 50 24.14 -34.39 1.31
CA ARG A 50 25.03 -35.55 1.22
C ARG A 50 26.20 -35.26 0.27
N SER A 51 27.39 -35.52 0.80
CA SER A 51 28.68 -35.38 0.15
C SER A 51 28.91 -36.53 -0.84
N THR A 52 29.30 -36.22 -2.07
CA THR A 52 30.23 -37.06 -2.85
C THR A 52 30.89 -36.22 -3.94
N GLN A 53 32.22 -36.26 -4.00
CA GLN A 53 33.09 -35.54 -4.92
C GLN A 53 33.27 -36.29 -6.27
N PRO A 54 33.94 -35.70 -7.29
CA PRO A 54 33.45 -35.62 -8.67
C PRO A 54 34.07 -36.66 -9.61
N GLN A 55 33.42 -36.88 -10.76
CA GLN A 55 34.08 -37.45 -11.93
C GLN A 55 33.81 -36.61 -13.19
N ASP A 56 34.92 -36.28 -13.83
CA ASP A 56 35.05 -35.66 -15.15
C ASP A 56 34.35 -36.48 -16.24
N VAL A 57 33.49 -35.82 -17.01
CA VAL A 57 33.22 -36.21 -18.39
C VAL A 57 33.25 -34.97 -19.25
N THR A 58 34.33 -34.85 -20.00
CA THR A 58 34.51 -33.92 -21.10
C THR A 58 33.60 -34.31 -22.27
N SER A 59 32.67 -33.45 -22.66
CA SER A 59 32.15 -33.48 -24.04
C SER A 59 31.78 -32.08 -24.52
N ARG A 60 32.34 -31.75 -25.69
CA ARG A 60 32.11 -30.53 -26.46
C ARG A 60 30.63 -30.37 -26.80
N ALA A 61 30.03 -29.26 -26.37
CA ALA A 61 28.81 -28.73 -26.97
C ALA A 61 28.98 -27.21 -27.13
N THR A 62 29.25 -26.81 -28.37
CA THR A 62 28.92 -25.54 -29.04
C THR A 62 28.70 -24.31 -28.15
N ALA A 63 29.67 -23.40 -28.21
CA ALA A 63 29.54 -22.02 -27.75
C ALA A 63 28.42 -21.29 -28.52
N THR A 64 27.21 -21.25 -27.95
CA THR A 64 26.22 -20.24 -28.28
C THR A 64 26.38 -19.08 -27.30
N GLY A 65 26.75 -17.92 -27.84
CA GLY A 65 26.97 -16.71 -27.08
C GLY A 65 25.77 -16.42 -26.18
N HIS A 66 26.04 -16.34 -24.89
CA HIS A 66 25.13 -15.73 -23.93
C HIS A 66 25.09 -14.23 -24.28
N GLN A 67 24.25 -13.87 -25.26
CA GLN A 67 23.85 -12.49 -25.44
C GLN A 67 23.13 -12.11 -24.15
N SER A 68 23.85 -11.41 -23.27
CA SER A 68 23.29 -10.81 -22.08
C SER A 68 22.08 -9.98 -22.50
N VAL A 69 20.89 -10.46 -22.17
CA VAL A 69 19.65 -9.68 -22.29
C VAL A 69 19.93 -8.35 -21.57
N PRO A 70 19.87 -7.20 -22.27
CA PRO A 70 20.14 -5.92 -21.63
C PRO A 70 19.23 -5.79 -20.42
N ASP A 71 19.84 -5.57 -19.25
CA ASP A 71 19.15 -5.45 -17.98
C ASP A 71 18.08 -4.35 -18.11
N GLU A 72 16.79 -4.75 -18.13
CA GLU A 72 15.68 -3.80 -18.20
C GLU A 72 15.78 -2.72 -17.10
N ARG A 73 16.57 -2.96 -16.05
CA ARG A 73 16.98 -2.00 -15.02
C ARG A 73 17.49 -0.66 -15.56
N GLU A 74 18.30 -0.61 -16.61
CA GLU A 74 18.93 0.66 -17.03
C GLU A 74 18.00 1.53 -17.89
N ARG A 75 17.19 0.91 -18.75
CA ARG A 75 16.36 1.63 -19.74
C ARG A 75 15.14 2.30 -19.10
N TRP A 76 14.59 1.72 -18.03
CA TRP A 76 13.43 2.29 -17.33
C TRP A 76 13.80 3.41 -16.34
N HIS A 77 15.05 3.45 -15.83
CA HIS A 77 15.45 4.35 -14.76
C HIS A 77 15.94 5.73 -15.22
N ARG A 78 16.68 5.86 -16.33
CA ARG A 78 17.38 7.14 -16.63
C ARG A 78 16.50 8.23 -17.26
N VAL A 79 15.56 7.87 -18.15
CA VAL A 79 14.70 8.86 -18.85
C VAL A 79 13.46 9.26 -18.04
N LYS A 80 12.97 8.37 -17.17
CA LYS A 80 11.75 8.60 -16.37
C LYS A 80 11.97 9.44 -15.12
N VAL A 81 13.20 9.53 -14.60
CA VAL A 81 13.47 10.27 -13.36
C VAL A 81 13.26 11.78 -13.55
N PRO A 82 13.86 12.46 -14.55
CA PRO A 82 13.64 13.89 -14.75
C PRO A 82 12.17 14.21 -15.05
N TRP A 83 11.53 13.42 -15.91
CA TRP A 83 10.11 13.57 -16.21
C TRP A 83 9.23 13.41 -14.97
N TYR A 84 9.49 12.41 -14.12
CA TYR A 84 8.74 12.22 -12.88
C TYR A 84 8.79 13.48 -12.01
N TRP A 85 9.95 14.12 -11.88
CA TRP A 85 10.10 15.35 -11.12
C TRP A 85 9.36 16.52 -11.75
N VAL A 86 9.39 16.66 -13.08
CA VAL A 86 8.63 17.68 -13.82
C VAL A 86 7.12 17.46 -13.64
N ALA A 87 6.62 16.25 -13.88
CA ALA A 87 5.22 15.90 -13.70
C ALA A 87 4.75 16.14 -12.25
N ARG A 88 5.58 15.74 -11.28
CA ARG A 88 5.34 15.98 -9.86
C ARG A 88 5.30 17.48 -9.53
N PHE A 89 6.22 18.27 -10.09
CA PHE A 89 6.23 19.72 -9.91
C PHE A 89 4.95 20.34 -10.49
N ALA A 90 4.54 19.96 -11.70
CA ALA A 90 3.29 20.39 -12.30
C ALA A 90 2.07 20.01 -11.43
N CYS A 91 2.01 18.77 -10.93
CA CYS A 91 0.98 18.34 -9.98
C CYS A 91 0.99 19.17 -8.69
N ARG A 92 2.17 19.50 -8.16
CA ARG A 92 2.31 20.32 -6.95
C ARG A 92 1.79 21.74 -7.19
N VAL A 93 2.11 22.35 -8.33
CA VAL A 93 1.58 23.66 -8.73
C VAL A 93 0.06 23.59 -8.86
N PHE A 94 -0.46 22.63 -9.61
CA PHE A 94 -1.90 22.39 -9.75
C PHE A 94 -2.59 22.27 -8.38
N CYS A 95 -2.05 21.46 -7.46
CA CYS A 95 -2.67 21.31 -6.16
C CYS A 95 -2.52 22.55 -5.27
N ALA A 96 -1.42 23.30 -5.37
CA ALA A 96 -1.27 24.57 -4.66
C ALA A 96 -2.29 25.62 -5.14
N THR A 97 -2.58 25.67 -6.44
CA THR A 97 -3.55 26.59 -7.04
C THR A 97 -5.00 26.28 -6.63
N PHE A 98 -5.40 25.01 -6.67
CA PHE A 98 -6.83 24.66 -6.51
C PHE A 98 -7.21 24.10 -5.13
N PHE A 99 -6.27 23.54 -4.37
CA PHE A 99 -6.62 22.67 -3.22
C PHE A 99 -6.13 23.13 -1.85
N ARG A 100 -5.58 24.36 -1.72
CA ARG A 100 -5.11 24.94 -0.44
C ARG A 100 -4.48 23.87 0.48
N LEU A 101 -3.46 23.19 -0.06
CA LEU A 101 -2.92 21.96 0.54
C LEU A 101 -2.35 22.21 1.94
N HIS A 102 -2.81 21.42 2.92
CA HIS A 102 -2.20 21.31 4.23
C HIS A 102 -1.56 19.93 4.37
N VAL A 103 -0.32 19.88 4.85
CA VAL A 103 0.42 18.62 4.98
C VAL A 103 0.96 18.48 6.40
N TYR A 104 0.62 17.38 7.07
CA TYR A 104 1.04 17.04 8.44
C TYR A 104 1.85 15.75 8.47
N GLY A 105 2.76 15.61 9.44
CA GLY A 105 3.45 14.35 9.74
C GLY A 105 4.47 13.91 8.69
N ARG A 106 4.97 14.81 7.84
CA ARG A 106 5.92 14.49 6.75
C ARG A 106 7.19 13.83 7.27
N GLU A 107 7.58 14.17 8.48
CA GLU A 107 8.69 13.64 9.26
C GLU A 107 8.54 12.15 9.60
N ASN A 108 7.32 11.63 9.63
CA ASN A 108 7.08 10.21 9.88
C ASN A 108 7.49 9.34 8.69
N VAL A 109 7.54 9.89 7.48
CA VAL A 109 7.78 9.13 6.25
C VAL A 109 9.26 8.76 6.16
N PRO A 110 9.61 7.46 6.02
CA PRO A 110 10.99 7.02 5.88
C PRO A 110 11.69 7.71 4.71
N ARG A 111 12.88 8.28 4.97
CA ARG A 111 13.73 8.89 3.93
C ARG A 111 14.40 7.85 3.05
N GLU A 112 14.59 6.64 3.56
CA GLU A 112 15.29 5.54 2.94
C GLU A 112 14.58 4.22 3.20
N GLY A 113 14.94 3.20 2.43
CA GLY A 113 14.33 1.87 2.53
C GLY A 113 12.92 1.76 1.95
N ALA A 114 12.44 0.52 1.96
CA ALA A 114 11.15 0.15 1.42
C ALA A 114 10.01 0.54 2.38
N TYR A 115 8.98 1.20 1.86
CA TYR A 115 7.77 1.42 2.63
C TYR A 115 6.51 1.39 1.77
N ILE A 116 5.41 1.05 2.43
CA ILE A 116 4.06 1.03 1.88
C ILE A 116 3.34 2.25 2.45
N LEU A 117 2.88 3.13 1.58
CA LEU A 117 1.98 4.21 1.95
C LEU A 117 0.54 3.67 1.86
N ALA A 118 -0.09 3.48 3.01
CA ALA A 118 -1.41 2.87 3.15
C ALA A 118 -2.47 3.96 3.36
N GLY A 119 -3.19 4.30 2.30
CA GLY A 119 -4.11 5.44 2.28
C GLY A 119 -5.58 5.08 2.26
N ASN A 120 -6.42 6.03 2.69
CA ASN A 120 -7.85 6.03 2.39
C ASN A 120 -8.13 6.46 0.94
N HIS A 121 -9.28 6.08 0.39
CA HIS A 121 -9.60 6.37 -1.02
C HIS A 121 -10.91 7.16 -1.18
N GLN A 122 -10.80 8.47 -1.38
CA GLN A 122 -11.92 9.42 -1.54
C GLN A 122 -12.15 9.90 -2.98
N SER A 123 -11.09 10.04 -3.79
CA SER A 123 -11.17 10.71 -5.09
C SER A 123 -10.25 10.08 -6.14
N TYR A 124 -10.34 10.56 -7.38
CA TYR A 124 -9.38 10.19 -8.45
C TYR A 124 -7.99 10.82 -8.24
N LEU A 125 -7.89 11.87 -7.43
CA LEU A 125 -6.65 12.62 -7.19
C LEU A 125 -5.86 12.13 -5.98
N ASP A 126 -6.36 11.14 -5.23
CA ASP A 126 -5.66 10.64 -4.04
C ASP A 126 -4.21 10.22 -4.34
N PRO A 127 -3.88 9.52 -5.45
CA PRO A 127 -2.49 9.23 -5.79
C PRO A 127 -1.62 10.48 -5.92
N VAL A 128 -2.18 11.55 -6.50
CA VAL A 128 -1.50 12.83 -6.63
C VAL A 128 -1.28 13.46 -5.25
N PHE A 129 -2.31 13.49 -4.41
CA PHE A 129 -2.24 14.05 -3.05
C PHE A 129 -1.23 13.31 -2.18
N CYS A 130 -1.25 11.98 -2.18
CA CYS A 130 -0.29 11.13 -1.47
C CYS A 130 1.16 11.41 -1.93
N GLY A 131 1.36 11.65 -3.23
CA GLY A 131 2.67 11.92 -3.82
C GLY A 131 3.21 13.30 -3.49
N VAL A 132 2.44 14.38 -3.69
CA VAL A 132 2.94 15.77 -3.66
C VAL A 132 3.51 16.21 -2.32
N GLY A 133 3.12 15.56 -1.21
CA GLY A 133 3.60 15.87 0.14
C GLY A 133 5.00 15.35 0.48
N ILE A 134 5.55 14.35 -0.22
CA ILE A 134 6.79 13.65 0.20
C ILE A 134 7.88 13.65 -0.86
N ARG A 135 9.17 13.74 -0.50
CA ARG A 135 10.25 13.78 -1.51
C ARG A 135 10.53 12.43 -2.18
N ARG A 136 10.06 11.31 -1.62
CA ARG A 136 10.29 9.97 -2.18
C ARG A 136 9.45 9.76 -3.44
N ARG A 137 10.03 9.06 -4.42
CA ARG A 137 9.26 8.57 -5.59
C ARG A 137 8.31 7.48 -5.12
N LEU A 138 7.05 7.61 -5.47
CA LEU A 138 6.03 6.59 -5.22
C LEU A 138 5.74 5.81 -6.50
N THR A 139 5.67 4.50 -6.35
CA THR A 139 5.06 3.58 -7.30
C THR A 139 3.58 3.44 -6.93
N PHE A 140 2.69 3.52 -7.93
CA PHE A 140 1.25 3.50 -7.71
C PHE A 140 0.63 2.25 -8.31
N VAL A 141 -0.58 1.94 -7.89
CA VAL A 141 -1.37 0.86 -8.47
C VAL A 141 -2.61 1.46 -9.12
N ALA A 142 -2.83 1.16 -10.40
CA ALA A 142 -3.93 1.70 -11.19
C ALA A 142 -4.62 0.60 -12.01
N ARG A 143 -5.91 0.80 -12.31
CA ARG A 143 -6.70 -0.18 -13.07
C ARG A 143 -6.13 -0.37 -14.47
N ASP A 144 -5.99 -1.62 -14.93
CA ASP A 144 -5.51 -2.00 -16.26
C ASP A 144 -6.20 -1.21 -17.40
N THR A 145 -7.51 -1.01 -17.28
CA THR A 145 -8.31 -0.29 -18.28
C THR A 145 -7.86 1.16 -18.48
N LEU A 146 -7.24 1.79 -17.47
CA LEU A 146 -6.71 3.15 -17.57
C LEU A 146 -5.44 3.21 -18.42
N PHE A 147 -4.72 2.09 -18.56
CA PHE A 147 -3.53 2.00 -19.40
C PHE A 147 -3.88 1.83 -20.88
N ARG A 148 -5.12 1.44 -21.22
CA ARG A 148 -5.56 1.23 -22.59
C ARG A 148 -5.74 2.54 -23.39
N TYR A 149 -5.96 3.67 -22.71
CA TYR A 149 -6.06 4.96 -23.37
C TYR A 149 -4.68 5.60 -23.54
N ARG A 150 -4.39 6.17 -24.72
CA ARG A 150 -3.04 6.67 -25.07
C ARG A 150 -2.48 7.70 -24.06
N LEU A 151 -3.28 8.71 -23.70
CA LEU A 151 -2.83 9.78 -22.80
C LEU A 151 -2.70 9.32 -21.34
N SER A 152 -3.72 8.65 -20.79
CA SER A 152 -3.66 8.18 -19.41
C SER A 152 -2.67 7.02 -19.23
N GLY A 153 -2.56 6.13 -20.21
CA GLY A 153 -1.56 5.06 -20.20
C GLY A 153 -0.13 5.60 -20.23
N TRP A 154 0.15 6.57 -21.10
CA TRP A 154 1.45 7.25 -21.10
C TRP A 154 1.73 7.92 -19.75
N LEU A 155 0.78 8.69 -19.21
CA LEU A 155 0.95 9.36 -17.93
C LEU A 155 1.17 8.36 -16.79
N LEU A 156 0.37 7.30 -16.69
CA LEU A 156 0.47 6.27 -15.67
C LEU A 156 1.81 5.51 -15.75
N HIS A 157 2.24 5.12 -16.96
CA HIS A 157 3.56 4.52 -17.15
C HIS A 157 4.71 5.48 -16.82
N SER A 158 4.49 6.78 -16.96
CA SER A 158 5.49 7.81 -16.69
C SER A 158 5.66 8.12 -15.19
N VAL A 159 4.64 7.80 -14.36
CA VAL A 159 4.64 8.01 -12.91
C VAL A 159 4.80 6.72 -12.10
N ASN A 160 5.42 5.69 -12.69
CA ASN A 160 5.62 4.38 -12.06
C ASN A 160 4.31 3.70 -11.58
N ALA A 161 3.22 3.80 -12.36
CA ALA A 161 2.01 3.05 -12.03
C ALA A 161 2.07 1.61 -12.57
N ILE A 162 1.67 0.65 -11.73
CA ILE A 162 1.53 -0.77 -12.06
C ILE A 162 0.05 -1.04 -12.40
N PRO A 163 -0.26 -1.67 -13.54
CA PRO A 163 -1.62 -2.07 -13.91
C PRO A 163 -2.12 -3.21 -13.03
N ILE A 164 -3.39 -3.15 -12.62
CA ILE A 164 -4.09 -4.24 -11.93
C ILE A 164 -5.48 -4.48 -12.50
N GLU A 165 -5.85 -5.75 -12.61
CA GLU A 165 -7.24 -6.13 -12.87
C GLU A 165 -8.07 -6.05 -11.58
N ARG A 166 -9.29 -5.49 -11.68
CA ARG A 166 -10.25 -5.50 -10.56
C ARG A 166 -11.19 -6.69 -10.70
N GLY A 167 -11.45 -7.39 -9.61
CA GLY A 167 -12.40 -8.52 -9.57
C GLY A 167 -11.75 -9.89 -9.73
N ARG A 168 -10.42 -9.95 -9.89
CA ARG A 168 -9.65 -11.20 -9.78
C ARG A 168 -8.47 -10.98 -8.83
N PRO A 169 -8.06 -12.00 -8.06
CA PRO A 169 -6.79 -11.98 -7.34
C PRO A 169 -5.64 -11.87 -8.36
N ASP A 170 -5.15 -10.65 -8.59
CA ASP A 170 -4.03 -10.42 -9.50
C ASP A 170 -2.70 -10.73 -8.78
N ILE A 171 -2.36 -12.03 -8.79
CA ILE A 171 -1.14 -12.55 -8.17
C ILE A 171 0.11 -11.91 -8.80
N SER A 172 0.06 -11.58 -10.10
CA SER A 172 1.16 -10.94 -10.82
C SER A 172 1.46 -9.54 -10.28
N ALA A 173 0.39 -8.77 -10.02
CA ALA A 173 0.52 -7.45 -9.41
C ALA A 173 1.11 -7.50 -8.00
N ILE A 174 0.67 -8.47 -7.17
CA ILE A 174 1.22 -8.68 -5.83
C ILE A 174 2.71 -9.03 -5.89
N LYS A 175 3.12 -9.92 -6.80
CA LYS A 175 4.54 -10.28 -7.00
C LYS A 175 5.36 -9.06 -7.42
N THR A 176 4.85 -8.26 -8.35
CA THR A 176 5.50 -7.03 -8.82
C THR A 176 5.67 -6.03 -7.67
N PHE A 177 4.63 -5.87 -6.84
CA PHE A 177 4.66 -5.00 -5.67
C PHE A 177 5.76 -5.40 -4.67
N ILE A 178 5.82 -6.69 -4.32
CA ILE A 178 6.83 -7.23 -3.41
C ILE A 178 8.24 -7.06 -4.03
N ALA A 179 8.40 -7.28 -5.34
CA ALA A 179 9.67 -7.07 -6.03
C ALA A 179 10.14 -5.60 -5.94
N ARG A 180 9.24 -4.63 -6.15
CA ARG A 180 9.54 -3.19 -6.03
C ARG A 180 9.94 -2.80 -4.62
N LEU A 181 9.23 -3.32 -3.61
CA LEU A 181 9.60 -3.10 -2.21
C LEU A 181 10.95 -3.73 -1.87
N ARG A 182 11.25 -4.93 -2.37
CA ARG A 182 12.58 -5.56 -2.18
C ARG A 182 13.71 -4.73 -2.82
N GLN A 183 13.41 -3.91 -3.83
CA GLN A 183 14.35 -2.96 -4.43
C GLN A 183 14.49 -1.65 -3.63
N GLY A 184 13.84 -1.52 -2.47
CA GLY A 184 13.88 -0.31 -1.64
C GLY A 184 12.98 0.81 -2.13
N GLU A 185 12.08 0.54 -3.08
CA GLU A 185 11.11 1.53 -3.55
C GLU A 185 10.00 1.78 -2.52
N ALA A 186 9.30 2.90 -2.69
CA ALA A 186 8.11 3.22 -1.94
C ALA A 186 6.86 3.00 -2.80
N VAL A 187 5.84 2.36 -2.24
CA VAL A 187 4.63 2.04 -3.00
C VAL A 187 3.38 2.51 -2.28
N CYS A 188 2.44 3.11 -3.02
CA CYS A 188 1.18 3.61 -2.49
C CYS A 188 0.03 2.64 -2.79
N LEU A 189 -0.73 2.28 -1.76
CA LEU A 189 -1.89 1.39 -1.84
C LEU A 189 -3.09 1.96 -1.10
N TYR A 190 -4.27 1.47 -1.50
CA TYR A 190 -5.56 1.78 -0.89
C TYR A 190 -6.21 0.48 -0.41
N PRO A 191 -5.98 0.06 0.84
CA PRO A 191 -6.46 -1.22 1.35
C PRO A 191 -7.99 -1.35 1.45
N GLU A 192 -8.73 -0.26 1.26
CA GLU A 192 -10.20 -0.21 1.08
C GLU A 192 -10.67 -0.91 -0.21
N ALA A 193 -9.77 -1.06 -1.20
CA ALA A 193 -10.01 -1.60 -2.55
C ALA A 193 -11.01 -0.83 -3.45
N THR A 194 -11.84 0.04 -2.88
CA THR A 194 -12.73 0.94 -3.62
C THR A 194 -12.69 2.34 -3.02
N ARG A 195 -13.17 3.30 -3.80
CA ARG A 195 -13.43 4.65 -3.28
C ARG A 195 -14.70 4.64 -2.45
N THR A 196 -14.69 5.46 -1.40
CA THR A 196 -15.87 5.74 -0.59
C THR A 196 -16.98 6.45 -1.40
N ASN A 197 -18.22 6.23 -0.97
CA ASN A 197 -19.41 6.85 -1.54
C ASN A 197 -19.88 8.08 -0.74
N ASP A 198 -19.38 8.26 0.49
CA ASP A 198 -19.86 9.27 1.44
C ASP A 198 -18.72 10.05 2.15
N GLY A 199 -17.46 9.73 1.85
CA GLY A 199 -16.29 10.36 2.46
C GLY A 199 -15.75 9.62 3.69
N ARG A 200 -16.49 8.64 4.21
CA ARG A 200 -16.06 7.78 5.33
C ARG A 200 -15.00 6.78 4.88
N ILE A 201 -14.09 6.46 5.80
CA ILE A 201 -13.05 5.44 5.63
C ILE A 201 -13.67 4.05 5.75
N ILE A 202 -13.54 3.29 4.67
CA ILE A 202 -13.95 1.88 4.62
C ILE A 202 -12.92 1.03 5.39
N PRO A 203 -13.33 -0.01 6.14
CA PRO A 203 -12.39 -0.92 6.78
C PRO A 203 -11.37 -1.51 5.80
N PHE A 204 -10.12 -1.55 6.24
CA PHE A 204 -9.04 -2.13 5.45
C PHE A 204 -9.22 -3.64 5.35
N LYS A 205 -8.93 -4.21 4.17
CA LYS A 205 -9.05 -5.65 3.96
C LYS A 205 -7.89 -6.42 4.62
N PRO A 206 -8.13 -7.55 5.31
CA PRO A 206 -7.08 -8.36 5.94
C PRO A 206 -5.98 -8.84 4.98
N GLY A 207 -6.31 -9.05 3.70
CA GLY A 207 -5.32 -9.41 2.66
C GLY A 207 -4.18 -8.39 2.51
N PHE A 208 -4.40 -7.14 2.93
CA PHE A 208 -3.33 -6.13 3.00
C PHE A 208 -2.29 -6.46 4.07
N GLY A 209 -2.69 -7.03 5.21
CA GLY A 209 -1.75 -7.43 6.27
C GLY A 209 -0.77 -8.51 5.80
N LEU A 210 -1.28 -9.48 5.03
CA LEU A 210 -0.46 -10.52 4.41
C LEU A 210 0.61 -9.93 3.46
N LEU A 211 0.23 -8.93 2.67
CA LEU A 211 1.14 -8.23 1.76
C LEU A 211 2.26 -7.51 2.52
N CYS A 212 1.91 -6.78 3.58
CA CYS A 212 2.87 -6.05 4.41
C CYS A 212 3.90 -6.98 5.04
N ARG A 213 3.44 -8.10 5.61
CA ARG A 213 4.31 -9.11 6.24
C ARG A 213 5.26 -9.76 5.23
N ARG A 214 4.77 -10.13 4.04
CA ARG A 214 5.60 -10.71 2.98
C ARG A 214 6.62 -9.73 2.41
N ALA A 215 6.25 -8.47 2.31
CA ALA A 215 7.13 -7.44 1.78
C ALA A 215 8.27 -7.07 2.73
N LYS A 216 8.12 -7.30 4.05
CA LYS A 216 9.06 -6.85 5.09
C LYS A 216 9.36 -5.34 5.00
N ALA A 217 8.41 -4.56 4.51
CA ALA A 217 8.51 -3.12 4.34
C ALA A 217 7.78 -2.40 5.48
N ALA A 218 8.23 -1.18 5.81
CA ALA A 218 7.52 -0.34 6.76
C ALA A 218 6.14 0.07 6.18
N VAL A 219 5.16 0.35 7.04
CA VAL A 219 3.83 0.82 6.63
C VAL A 219 3.61 2.21 7.20
N VAL A 220 3.29 3.16 6.33
CA VAL A 220 2.95 4.54 6.69
C VAL A 220 1.47 4.76 6.43
N PRO A 221 0.61 4.88 7.46
CA PRO A 221 -0.77 5.29 7.26
C PRO A 221 -0.82 6.71 6.72
N VAL A 222 -1.61 6.95 5.66
CA VAL A 222 -1.84 8.30 5.13
C VAL A 222 -3.33 8.61 5.05
N LEU A 223 -3.71 9.73 5.65
CA LEU A 223 -5.04 10.30 5.50
C LEU A 223 -5.01 11.37 4.41
N VAL A 224 -5.99 11.30 3.52
CA VAL A 224 -6.42 12.38 2.64
C VAL A 224 -7.85 12.76 3.02
N ASP A 225 -8.05 13.97 3.53
CA ASP A 225 -9.38 14.52 3.86
C ASP A 225 -9.70 15.75 2.99
N GLY A 226 -10.98 15.93 2.66
CA GLY A 226 -11.47 16.97 1.76
C GLY A 226 -11.57 16.55 0.29
N ALA A 227 -10.97 15.39 -0.07
CA ALA A 227 -10.91 14.94 -1.45
C ALA A 227 -12.27 14.48 -1.96
N PHE A 228 -13.12 13.92 -1.09
CA PHE A 228 -14.49 13.56 -1.41
C PHE A 228 -15.33 14.80 -1.76
N GLU A 229 -15.20 15.89 -0.99
CA GLU A 229 -15.93 17.14 -1.23
C GLU A 229 -15.47 17.84 -2.53
N CYS A 230 -14.16 17.78 -2.82
CA CYS A 230 -13.56 18.37 -4.01
C CYS A 230 -13.94 17.61 -5.29
N TRP A 231 -13.74 16.29 -5.33
CA TRP A 231 -13.99 15.49 -6.53
C TRP A 231 -14.46 14.06 -6.24
N PRO A 232 -15.72 13.90 -5.83
CA PRO A 232 -16.27 12.58 -5.56
C PRO A 232 -16.49 11.81 -6.87
N ARG A 233 -16.58 10.48 -6.78
CA ARG A 233 -16.71 9.57 -7.94
C ARG A 233 -17.87 9.90 -8.88
N HIS A 234 -18.97 10.45 -8.36
CA HIS A 234 -20.19 10.76 -9.11
C HIS A 234 -20.14 12.13 -9.84
N ARG A 235 -19.10 12.94 -9.63
CA ARG A 235 -18.98 14.27 -10.25
C ARG A 235 -18.01 14.24 -11.44
N LYS A 236 -18.42 14.86 -12.55
CA LYS A 236 -17.60 14.94 -13.79
C LYS A 236 -16.33 15.79 -13.62
N LEU A 237 -16.41 16.92 -12.93
CA LEU A 237 -15.30 17.87 -12.76
C LEU A 237 -15.01 18.15 -11.28
N PHE A 238 -13.74 18.37 -10.94
CA PHE A 238 -13.35 18.77 -9.59
C PHE A 238 -13.86 20.18 -9.22
N ARG A 239 -13.99 20.43 -7.93
CA ARG A 239 -14.15 21.78 -7.37
C ARG A 239 -12.92 22.14 -6.54
N PRO A 240 -12.42 23.39 -6.63
CA PRO A 240 -11.40 23.87 -5.71
C PRO A 240 -11.88 23.75 -4.27
N GLY A 241 -10.95 23.51 -3.34
CA GLY A 241 -11.31 23.28 -1.94
C GLY A 241 -10.09 23.18 -1.05
N ARG A 242 -10.29 22.76 0.20
CA ARG A 242 -9.19 22.47 1.13
C ARG A 242 -8.93 20.97 1.14
N ILE A 243 -7.69 20.58 0.89
CA ILE A 243 -7.21 19.20 1.04
C ILE A 243 -6.21 19.13 2.16
N THR A 244 -6.39 18.17 3.07
CA THR A 244 -5.42 17.86 4.11
C THR A 244 -4.84 16.48 3.88
N ILE A 245 -3.51 16.43 3.82
CA ILE A 245 -2.73 15.20 3.76
C ILE A 245 -2.06 15.03 5.11
N TRP A 246 -2.26 13.89 5.76
CA TRP A 246 -1.64 13.62 7.06
C TRP A 246 -0.97 12.25 7.00
N TYR A 247 0.36 12.24 7.13
CA TYR A 247 1.15 11.03 7.27
C TYR A 247 1.24 10.65 8.75
N GLY A 248 0.66 9.52 9.13
CA GLY A 248 0.67 9.03 10.51
C GLY A 248 1.99 8.37 10.90
N LYS A 249 2.07 7.89 12.16
CA LYS A 249 3.27 7.21 12.68
C LYS A 249 3.55 5.95 11.86
N THR A 250 4.82 5.77 11.49
CA THR A 250 5.27 4.63 10.69
C THR A 250 5.34 3.36 11.53
N LEU A 251 4.74 2.28 11.04
CA LEU A 251 4.86 0.94 11.59
C LEU A 251 6.02 0.22 10.90
N TYR A 252 7.07 -0.08 11.65
CA TYR A 252 8.24 -0.78 11.13
C TYR A 252 8.01 -2.29 11.09
N PRO A 253 8.78 -3.05 10.27
CA PRO A 253 8.59 -4.48 10.10
C PRO A 253 8.55 -5.29 11.40
N GLU A 254 9.28 -4.86 12.43
CA GLU A 254 9.28 -5.55 13.73
C GLU A 254 7.92 -5.44 14.43
N THR A 255 7.26 -4.28 14.39
CA THR A 255 5.89 -4.10 14.89
C THR A 255 4.88 -4.88 14.04
N LEU A 256 5.08 -4.94 12.73
CA LEU A 256 4.17 -5.68 11.83
C LEU A 256 4.21 -7.20 12.07
N ARG A 257 5.30 -7.74 12.61
CA ARG A 257 5.44 -9.17 12.92
C ARG A 257 4.66 -9.61 14.14
N THR A 258 4.36 -8.68 15.07
CA THR A 258 3.64 -8.97 16.30
C THR A 258 2.13 -8.91 16.14
N MET A 259 1.63 -8.49 14.98
CA MET A 259 0.19 -8.35 14.70
C MET A 259 -0.28 -9.44 13.73
N SER A 260 -1.51 -9.93 13.92
CA SER A 260 -2.18 -10.73 12.89
C SER A 260 -2.52 -9.86 11.66
N ASN A 261 -2.93 -10.48 10.56
CA ASN A 261 -3.28 -9.73 9.34
C ASN A 261 -4.52 -8.86 9.57
N GLU A 262 -5.46 -9.39 10.34
CA GLU A 262 -6.71 -8.76 10.76
C GLU A 262 -6.43 -7.62 11.73
N ASP A 263 -5.61 -7.84 12.77
CA ASP A 263 -5.27 -6.81 13.76
C ASP A 263 -4.55 -5.63 13.10
N LEU A 264 -3.66 -5.89 12.13
CA LEU A 264 -2.99 -4.84 11.38
C LEU A 264 -3.97 -4.00 10.54
N ALA A 265 -4.93 -4.66 9.88
CA ALA A 265 -5.95 -3.97 9.10
C ALA A 265 -6.87 -3.12 9.99
N ASP A 266 -7.29 -3.66 11.14
CA ASP A 266 -8.12 -2.97 12.12
C ASP A 266 -7.37 -1.79 12.75
N HIS A 267 -6.12 -1.99 13.13
CA HIS A 267 -5.25 -0.94 13.69
C HIS A 267 -5.08 0.23 12.73
N LEU A 268 -4.77 -0.05 11.45
CA LEU A 268 -4.62 1.00 10.43
C LEU A 268 -5.95 1.70 10.14
N THR A 269 -7.06 0.97 10.10
CA THR A 269 -8.40 1.53 9.95
C THR A 269 -8.72 2.49 11.09
N ALA A 270 -8.52 2.06 12.34
CA ALA A 270 -8.74 2.88 13.52
C ALA A 270 -7.84 4.13 13.52
N THR A 271 -6.57 3.96 13.16
CA THR A 271 -5.60 5.05 13.03
C THR A 271 -6.07 6.11 12.05
N LEU A 272 -6.48 5.72 10.83
CA LEU A 272 -6.97 6.68 9.83
C LEU A 272 -8.27 7.36 10.25
N ARG A 273 -9.20 6.63 10.89
CA ARG A 273 -10.45 7.20 11.41
C ARG A 273 -10.18 8.24 12.49
N GLN A 274 -9.29 7.95 13.44
CA GLN A 274 -8.87 8.90 14.46
C GLN A 274 -8.23 10.14 13.82
N MET A 275 -7.28 9.95 12.90
CA MET A 275 -6.66 11.06 12.16
C MET A 275 -7.71 11.91 11.43
N GLN A 276 -8.73 11.28 10.84
CA GLN A 276 -9.78 12.02 10.13
C GLN A 276 -10.66 12.82 11.09
N THR A 277 -11.06 12.23 12.22
CA THR A 277 -11.79 12.94 13.26
C THR A 277 -11.03 14.17 13.73
N GLU A 278 -9.76 14.01 14.11
CA GLU A 278 -8.91 15.12 14.56
C GLU A 278 -8.73 16.18 13.46
N CYS A 279 -8.52 15.75 12.22
CA CYS A 279 -8.38 16.62 11.07
C CYS A 279 -9.64 17.47 10.83
N ARG A 280 -10.83 16.85 10.89
CA ARG A 280 -12.10 17.55 10.67
C ARG A 280 -12.41 18.52 11.80
N LEU A 281 -12.17 18.14 13.06
CA LEU A 281 -12.30 19.02 14.22
C LEU A 281 -11.39 20.27 14.09
N LYS A 282 -10.11 20.07 13.73
CA LYS A 282 -9.17 21.19 13.49
C LYS A 282 -9.61 22.13 12.36
N GLN A 283 -10.43 21.65 11.43
CA GLN A 283 -11.00 22.44 10.34
C GLN A 283 -12.37 23.06 10.69
N GLY A 284 -12.89 22.86 11.91
CA GLY A 284 -14.24 23.29 12.28
C GLY A 284 -15.35 22.50 11.58
N LYS A 285 -15.06 21.30 11.08
CA LYS A 285 -16.01 20.41 10.41
C LYS A 285 -16.53 19.36 11.39
N GLN A 286 -17.77 18.94 11.18
CA GLN A 286 -18.32 17.77 11.89
C GLN A 286 -17.52 16.50 11.54
N PRO A 287 -17.06 15.74 12.54
CA PRO A 287 -16.47 14.42 12.33
C PRO A 287 -17.45 13.47 11.64
N TYR A 288 -16.90 12.48 10.93
CA TYR A 288 -17.73 11.38 10.46
C TYR A 288 -18.09 10.47 11.62
N ASP A 289 -19.37 10.10 11.69
CA ASP A 289 -19.80 9.03 12.58
C ASP A 289 -19.37 7.67 11.99
N TYR A 290 -18.59 6.95 12.79
CA TYR A 290 -18.07 5.61 12.51
C TYR A 290 -18.72 4.53 13.37
N GLY A 291 -19.69 4.88 14.22
CA GLY A 291 -20.33 3.97 15.16
C GLY A 291 -19.43 3.51 16.31
N VAL A 292 -18.25 4.12 16.47
CA VAL A 292 -17.30 3.84 17.56
C VAL A 292 -17.42 4.98 18.55
N LYS A 293 -17.89 4.70 19.77
CA LYS A 293 -17.91 5.67 20.87
C LYS A 293 -16.46 6.08 21.17
N PHE A 294 -16.12 7.32 20.88
CA PHE A 294 -14.90 7.92 21.41
C PHE A 294 -15.19 8.22 22.89
N GLU A 295 -14.73 7.37 23.80
CA GLU A 295 -14.65 7.76 25.21
C GLU A 295 -13.61 8.89 25.28
N VAL A 296 -14.08 10.05 25.74
CA VAL A 296 -13.31 11.29 25.93
C VAL A 296 -12.54 11.21 27.23
#